data_AF-K3WLM0-F1
#
_entry.id   AF-K3WLM0-F1
#
_cell.length_a   1.000
_cell.length_b   1.000
_cell.length_c   1.000
_cell.angle_alpha   90.00
_cell.angle_beta   90.00
_cell.angle_gamma   90.00
#
_symmetry.space_group_name_H-M   'P 1'
#
loop_
_entity.id
_entity.type
_entity.pdbx_description
1 polymer ?
#
loop_
_entity_poly.entity_id
_entity_poly.type
_entity_poly.pdbx_seq_one_letter_code
_entity_poly.pdbx_strand_id
1 'polypeptide(L)'
;MWTLECVGFEPRNFETTKAALCLETTGKPASEFPKMIWPTNYYKLAAATMFTLFWGGAKFAPKCHVNGIQVQEFLQSHYINALTELAKSLKGLKNVAGFGTMNEPGNGYIGSEDLSRFISPGDLKNGLAPTPFQGMVLGEGIAQSVDVWESNIWAMVRGKPSRTQWVDPKGVRAWKTGRQCIWMDEGVWRIDASGKPELLKPAYFAGMDFGKECYVPFTTRFTKSIQQVLQKSMMPPMEFNGSEFPEIDPKSFRMQ
;
A
#
# COMPACT_ATOMS: atom_id res chain seq x y z
N MET A 1 4.50 12.29 -3.52
CA MET A 1 3.16 12.91 -3.62
C MET A 1 2.53 12.74 -5.00
N TRP A 2 3.22 13.07 -6.09
CA TRP A 2 2.61 13.07 -7.44
C TRP A 2 1.93 11.75 -7.86
N THR A 3 2.47 10.58 -7.49
CA THR A 3 1.87 9.28 -7.82
C THR A 3 0.52 9.02 -7.14
N LEU A 4 0.34 9.50 -5.89
CA LEU A 4 -0.96 9.44 -5.20
C LEU A 4 -2.00 10.25 -5.98
N GLU A 5 -1.61 11.43 -6.42
CA GLU A 5 -2.47 12.33 -7.18
C GLU A 5 -2.82 11.78 -8.57
N CYS A 6 -1.90 11.08 -9.23
CA CYS A 6 -2.14 10.44 -10.52
C CYS A 6 -3.25 9.39 -10.45
N VAL A 7 -3.31 8.61 -9.36
CA VAL A 7 -4.37 7.62 -9.14
C VAL A 7 -5.65 8.22 -8.57
N GLY A 8 -5.68 9.55 -8.38
CA GLY A 8 -6.88 10.30 -8.01
C GLY A 8 -7.01 10.67 -6.55
N PHE A 9 -6.02 10.38 -5.69
CA PHE A 9 -6.05 10.83 -4.30
C PHE A 9 -5.85 12.35 -4.18
N GLU A 10 -6.39 12.89 -3.10
CA GLU A 10 -6.20 14.24 -2.60
C GLU A 10 -5.49 14.18 -1.24
N PRO A 11 -4.14 14.18 -1.21
CA PRO A 11 -3.37 13.97 0.01
C PRO A 11 -3.65 14.97 1.13
N ARG A 12 -4.10 16.19 0.79
CA ARG A 12 -4.48 17.22 1.77
C ARG A 12 -5.63 16.78 2.70
N ASN A 13 -6.42 15.81 2.26
CA ASN A 13 -7.59 15.31 2.99
C ASN A 13 -7.32 14.03 3.79
N PHE A 14 -6.08 13.51 3.80
CA PHE A 14 -5.76 12.24 4.44
C PHE A 14 -5.97 12.23 5.95
N GLU A 15 -5.68 13.33 6.64
CA GLU A 15 -5.95 13.40 8.08
C GLU A 15 -7.45 13.43 8.38
N THR A 16 -8.25 14.19 7.62
CA THR A 16 -9.70 14.27 7.83
C THR A 16 -10.39 12.93 7.56
N THR A 17 -9.94 12.21 6.54
CA THR A 17 -10.49 10.91 6.13
C THR A 17 -9.83 9.72 6.80
N LYS A 18 -8.74 9.95 7.57
CA LYS A 18 -7.87 8.92 8.13
C LYS A 18 -7.28 7.96 7.08
N ALA A 19 -7.18 8.41 5.82
CA ALA A 19 -6.66 7.61 4.71
C ALA A 19 -5.15 7.34 4.82
N ALA A 20 -4.41 8.23 5.49
CA ALA A 20 -3.05 8.02 5.95
C ALA A 20 -2.77 8.95 7.14
N LEU A 21 -1.79 8.58 7.96
CA LEU A 21 -1.24 9.42 9.00
C LEU A 21 0.11 9.97 8.52
N CYS A 22 0.16 11.28 8.29
CA CYS A 22 1.38 11.99 7.89
C CYS A 22 1.57 13.18 8.83
N LEU A 23 2.80 13.39 9.31
CA LEU A 23 3.10 14.48 10.23
C LEU A 23 2.63 15.83 9.66
N GLU A 24 2.90 16.04 8.39
CA GLU A 24 2.62 17.25 7.61
C GLU A 24 1.11 17.54 7.50
N THR A 25 0.26 16.50 7.53
CA THR A 25 -1.20 16.67 7.38
C THR A 25 -1.94 16.67 8.71
N THR A 26 -1.27 16.30 9.82
CA THR A 26 -1.93 16.27 11.14
C THR A 26 -2.30 17.66 11.66
N GLY A 27 -1.63 18.71 11.18
CA GLY A 27 -1.75 20.07 11.71
C GLY A 27 -1.23 20.21 13.16
N LYS A 28 -0.54 19.20 13.68
CA LYS A 28 0.00 19.14 15.03
C LYS A 28 1.52 19.26 15.05
N PRO A 29 2.12 19.75 16.15
CA PRO A 29 3.57 19.72 16.29
C PRO A 29 4.08 18.28 16.35
N ALA A 30 5.31 18.06 15.88
CA ALA A 30 5.95 16.73 15.87
C ALA A 30 6.01 16.06 17.25
N SER A 31 6.06 16.84 18.32
CA SER A 31 6.02 16.34 19.70
C SER A 31 4.73 15.61 20.08
N GLU A 32 3.62 15.89 19.37
CA GLU A 32 2.32 15.24 19.57
C GLU A 32 2.09 14.07 18.60
N PHE A 33 3.01 13.83 17.67
CA PHE A 33 2.87 12.73 16.73
C PHE A 33 2.99 11.40 17.49
N PRO A 34 2.05 10.45 17.31
CA PRO A 34 2.04 9.24 18.12
C PRO A 34 3.33 8.41 17.92
N LYS A 35 3.91 7.93 19.03
CA LYS A 35 5.11 7.09 18.99
C LYS A 35 4.78 5.71 18.43
N MET A 36 5.73 5.12 17.69
CA MET A 36 5.63 3.76 17.13
C MET A 36 4.34 3.52 16.31
N ILE A 37 3.81 4.57 15.68
CA ILE A 37 2.56 4.52 14.92
C ILE A 37 2.77 4.21 13.44
N TRP A 38 4.00 4.38 12.94
CA TRP A 38 4.28 4.31 11.51
C TRP A 38 3.90 2.96 10.84
N PRO A 39 4.03 1.77 11.48
CA PRO A 39 3.64 0.52 10.82
C PRO A 39 2.12 0.46 10.58
N THR A 40 1.35 1.19 11.40
CA THR A 40 -0.12 1.24 11.28
C THR A 40 -0.60 1.92 10.01
N ASN A 41 0.30 2.64 9.33
CA ASN A 41 -0.04 3.34 8.10
C ASN A 41 -0.21 2.35 6.94
N TYR A 42 0.46 1.19 6.96
CA TYR A 42 0.47 0.22 5.86
C TYR A 42 -0.92 -0.30 5.48
N TYR A 43 -1.83 -0.41 6.45
CA TYR A 43 -3.21 -0.86 6.22
C TYR A 43 -4.22 0.28 6.04
N LYS A 44 -3.80 1.55 6.16
CA LYS A 44 -4.68 2.69 5.88
C LYS A 44 -4.88 2.84 4.38
N LEU A 45 -6.04 3.37 3.99
CA LEU A 45 -6.54 3.40 2.62
C LEU A 45 -5.46 3.79 1.60
N ALA A 46 -4.77 4.91 1.80
CA ALA A 46 -3.86 5.45 0.80
C ALA A 46 -2.63 4.55 0.61
N ALA A 47 -1.98 4.14 1.70
CA ALA A 47 -0.80 3.27 1.63
C ALA A 47 -1.15 1.88 1.10
N ALA A 48 -2.20 1.27 1.64
CA ALA A 48 -2.65 -0.06 1.23
C ALA A 48 -3.06 -0.07 -0.24
N THR A 49 -3.78 0.96 -0.70
CA THR A 49 -4.14 1.11 -2.12
C THR A 49 -2.89 1.23 -2.98
N MET A 50 -1.96 2.14 -2.67
CA MET A 50 -0.77 2.34 -3.50
C MET A 50 0.11 1.09 -3.60
N PHE A 51 0.31 0.36 -2.49
CA PHE A 51 1.01 -0.92 -2.55
C PHE A 51 0.27 -1.94 -3.42
N THR A 52 -1.05 -2.05 -3.26
CA THR A 52 -1.86 -2.96 -4.08
C THR A 52 -1.75 -2.64 -5.58
N LEU A 53 -1.82 -1.36 -5.95
CA LEU A 53 -1.68 -0.91 -7.35
C LEU A 53 -0.27 -1.17 -7.89
N PHE A 54 0.76 -0.91 -7.07
CA PHE A 54 2.16 -1.13 -7.47
C PHE A 54 2.48 -2.60 -7.70
N TRP A 55 1.95 -3.50 -6.87
CA TRP A 55 2.29 -4.92 -6.90
C TRP A 55 1.35 -5.75 -7.77
N GLY A 56 0.04 -5.49 -7.69
CA GLY A 56 -1.00 -6.32 -8.32
C GLY A 56 -2.09 -5.52 -9.04
N GLY A 57 -1.82 -4.26 -9.41
CA GLY A 57 -2.79 -3.39 -10.09
C GLY A 57 -3.35 -3.98 -11.38
N ALA A 58 -2.57 -4.77 -12.13
CA ALA A 58 -3.05 -5.44 -13.34
C ALA A 58 -4.19 -6.43 -13.06
N LYS A 59 -4.14 -7.12 -11.92
CA LYS A 59 -5.14 -8.11 -11.51
C LYS A 59 -6.32 -7.47 -10.78
N PHE A 60 -6.03 -6.59 -9.82
CA PHE A 60 -7.02 -6.07 -8.89
C PHE A 60 -7.59 -4.70 -9.27
N ALA A 61 -6.92 -3.96 -10.16
CA ALA A 61 -7.40 -2.66 -10.62
C ALA A 61 -7.29 -2.52 -12.16
N PRO A 62 -7.81 -3.48 -12.95
CA PRO A 62 -7.63 -3.50 -14.40
C PRO A 62 -8.23 -2.29 -15.12
N LYS A 63 -9.17 -1.55 -14.51
CA LYS A 63 -9.74 -0.32 -15.09
C LYS A 63 -8.86 0.90 -14.78
N CYS A 64 -7.96 0.81 -13.81
CA CYS A 64 -7.13 1.92 -13.37
C CYS A 64 -5.97 2.18 -14.35
N HIS A 65 -6.05 3.32 -15.03
CA HIS A 65 -5.02 3.79 -15.96
C HIS A 65 -4.57 5.21 -15.61
N VAL A 66 -3.28 5.48 -15.80
CA VAL A 66 -2.67 6.80 -15.69
C VAL A 66 -2.07 7.16 -17.04
N ASN A 67 -2.54 8.25 -17.66
CA ASN A 67 -2.13 8.68 -19.00
C ASN A 67 -2.23 7.56 -20.06
N GLY A 68 -3.29 6.74 -19.98
CA GLY A 68 -3.51 5.61 -20.90
C GLY A 68 -2.65 4.36 -20.60
N ILE A 69 -1.77 4.41 -19.61
CA ILE A 69 -0.93 3.27 -19.20
C ILE A 69 -1.58 2.59 -18.00
N GLN A 70 -1.66 1.26 -18.01
CA GLN A 70 -2.19 0.50 -16.88
C GLN A 70 -1.37 0.80 -15.62
N VAL A 71 -2.05 1.09 -14.50
CA VAL A 71 -1.44 1.69 -13.30
C VAL A 71 -0.24 0.93 -12.73
N GLN A 72 -0.26 -0.41 -12.74
CA GLN A 72 0.89 -1.21 -12.26
C GLN A 72 2.13 -0.97 -13.12
N GLU A 73 1.98 -1.00 -14.45
CA GLU A 73 3.07 -0.74 -15.38
C GLU A 73 3.56 0.71 -15.25
N PHE A 74 2.63 1.66 -15.11
CA PHE A 74 2.97 3.05 -14.89
C PHE A 74 3.84 3.22 -13.63
N LEU A 75 3.42 2.70 -12.49
CA LEU A 75 4.14 2.86 -11.23
C LEU A 75 5.49 2.14 -11.23
N GLN A 76 5.53 0.87 -11.67
CA GLN A 76 6.76 0.08 -11.66
C GLN A 76 7.80 0.62 -12.65
N SER A 77 7.39 1.00 -13.87
CA SER A 77 8.32 1.55 -14.87
C SER A 77 8.96 2.85 -14.40
N HIS A 78 8.18 3.79 -13.84
CA HIS A 78 8.74 5.05 -13.33
C HIS A 78 9.69 4.82 -12.15
N TYR A 79 9.36 3.88 -11.25
CA TYR A 79 10.23 3.52 -10.12
C TYR A 79 11.56 2.93 -10.60
N ILE A 80 11.51 1.93 -11.49
CA ILE A 80 12.70 1.26 -12.02
C ILE A 80 13.55 2.25 -12.83
N ASN A 81 12.93 3.07 -13.68
CA ASN A 81 13.63 4.06 -14.48
C ASN A 81 14.35 5.09 -13.61
N ALA A 82 13.71 5.59 -12.54
CA ALA A 82 14.34 6.53 -11.62
C ALA A 82 15.62 5.95 -10.97
N LEU A 83 15.55 4.71 -10.49
CA LEU A 83 16.73 4.04 -9.89
C LEU A 83 17.77 3.66 -10.95
N THR A 84 17.37 3.39 -12.19
CA THR A 84 18.28 3.17 -13.31
C THR A 84 19.04 4.45 -13.67
N GLU A 85 18.39 5.62 -13.68
CA GLU A 85 19.06 6.91 -13.89
C GLU A 85 20.04 7.25 -12.76
N LEU A 86 19.69 6.91 -11.51
CA LEU A 86 20.63 7.00 -10.39
C LEU A 86 21.85 6.10 -10.61
N ALA A 87 21.63 4.84 -11.02
CA ALA A 87 22.71 3.90 -11.32
C ALA A 87 23.65 4.41 -12.43
N LYS A 88 23.12 5.07 -13.46
CA LYS A 88 23.93 5.71 -14.53
C LYS A 88 24.80 6.81 -13.96
N SER A 89 24.25 7.64 -13.09
CA SER A 89 24.97 8.76 -12.46
C SER A 89 26.07 8.31 -11.51
N LEU A 90 25.92 7.12 -10.91
CA LEU A 90 26.90 6.52 -10.00
C LEU A 90 27.91 5.60 -10.71
N LYS A 91 27.79 5.44 -12.03
CA LYS A 91 28.65 4.54 -12.80
C LYS A 91 30.12 4.97 -12.71
N GLY A 92 30.99 4.00 -12.40
CA GLY A 92 32.43 4.22 -12.27
C GLY A 92 32.92 4.46 -10.84
N LEU A 93 32.00 4.71 -9.89
CA LEU A 93 32.34 4.79 -8.47
C LEU A 93 32.60 3.38 -7.91
N LYS A 94 33.75 3.19 -7.26
CA LYS A 94 34.18 1.89 -6.72
C LYS A 94 33.58 1.56 -5.34
N ASN A 95 33.02 2.56 -4.67
CA ASN A 95 32.46 2.48 -3.31
C ASN A 95 30.95 2.24 -3.28
N VAL A 96 30.33 1.96 -4.44
CA VAL A 96 28.91 1.57 -4.53
C VAL A 96 28.82 0.04 -4.52
N ALA A 97 28.31 -0.53 -3.42
CA ALA A 97 28.20 -1.98 -3.26
C ALA A 97 27.04 -2.61 -4.06
N GLY A 98 25.94 -1.88 -4.23
CA GLY A 98 24.73 -2.39 -4.87
C GLY A 98 23.52 -1.48 -4.73
N PHE A 99 22.36 -1.99 -5.15
CA PHE A 99 21.08 -1.30 -5.07
C PHE A 99 20.08 -2.24 -4.39
N GLY A 100 19.29 -1.72 -3.44
CA GLY A 100 18.10 -2.41 -2.94
C GLY A 100 16.89 -2.10 -3.81
N THR A 101 15.95 -3.03 -3.93
CA THR A 101 14.69 -2.80 -4.66
C THR A 101 13.81 -1.78 -3.94
N MET A 102 13.42 -2.03 -2.69
CA MET A 102 12.54 -1.15 -1.89
C MET A 102 12.56 -1.59 -0.43
N ASN A 103 12.97 -0.74 0.51
CA ASN A 103 12.92 -1.06 1.95
C ASN A 103 11.50 -1.46 2.42
N GLU A 104 11.38 -2.60 3.11
CA GLU A 104 10.16 -3.09 3.76
C GLU A 104 8.90 -2.99 2.86
N PRO A 105 8.83 -3.76 1.76
CA PRO A 105 7.70 -3.68 0.84
C PRO A 105 6.41 -4.14 1.53
N GLY A 106 5.40 -3.27 1.58
CA GLY A 106 4.05 -3.63 2.01
C GLY A 106 3.31 -4.40 0.93
N ASN A 107 2.52 -5.39 1.32
CA ASN A 107 1.63 -6.15 0.41
C ASN A 107 0.31 -5.42 0.10
N GLY A 108 0.02 -4.30 0.77
CA GLY A 108 -1.25 -3.60 0.63
C GLY A 108 -2.42 -4.50 1.05
N TYR A 109 -3.42 -4.64 0.18
CA TYR A 109 -4.55 -5.55 0.41
C TYR A 109 -4.32 -6.97 -0.12
N ILE A 110 -3.22 -7.21 -0.85
CA ILE A 110 -2.95 -8.51 -1.49
C ILE A 110 -2.82 -9.61 -0.43
N GLY A 111 -3.59 -10.68 -0.59
CA GLY A 111 -3.70 -11.78 0.37
C GLY A 111 -4.77 -11.57 1.45
N SER A 112 -5.52 -10.46 1.42
CA SER A 112 -6.62 -10.25 2.37
C SER A 112 -7.81 -11.14 2.03
N GLU A 113 -8.14 -12.05 2.97
CA GLU A 113 -9.25 -13.01 2.85
C GLU A 113 -10.63 -12.38 3.08
N ASP A 114 -10.69 -11.27 3.84
CA ASP A 114 -11.95 -10.60 4.17
C ASP A 114 -11.73 -9.11 4.50
N LEU A 115 -12.17 -8.24 3.60
CA LEU A 115 -12.07 -6.79 3.73
C LEU A 115 -12.90 -6.19 4.87
N SER A 116 -13.83 -6.96 5.46
CA SER A 116 -14.56 -6.56 6.66
C SER A 116 -13.78 -6.79 7.95
N ARG A 117 -12.61 -7.43 7.86
CA ARG A 117 -11.71 -7.75 8.99
C ARG A 117 -10.36 -7.07 8.82
N PHE A 118 -9.54 -7.11 9.87
CA PHE A 118 -8.15 -6.67 9.78
C PHE A 118 -7.35 -7.54 8.80
N ILE A 119 -6.39 -6.94 8.09
CA ILE A 119 -5.64 -7.59 7.00
C ILE A 119 -4.88 -8.81 7.50
N SER A 120 -4.13 -8.69 8.60
CA SER A 120 -3.48 -9.83 9.25
C SER A 120 -3.73 -9.87 10.77
N PRO A 121 -3.90 -11.06 11.37
CA PRO A 121 -3.96 -11.23 12.82
C PRO A 121 -2.74 -10.68 13.57
N GLY A 122 -1.57 -10.63 12.91
CA GLY A 122 -0.29 -10.20 13.49
C GLY A 122 0.07 -8.72 13.27
N ASP A 123 -0.74 -7.96 12.54
CA ASP A 123 -0.41 -6.54 12.26
C ASP A 123 -0.41 -5.72 13.55
N LEU A 124 0.60 -4.85 13.68
CA LEU A 124 0.65 -3.89 14.78
C LEU A 124 -0.56 -2.95 14.71
N LYS A 125 -1.37 -2.95 15.76
CA LYS A 125 -2.51 -2.04 15.90
C LYS A 125 -2.19 -1.01 16.97
N ASN A 126 -2.23 0.26 16.57
CA ASN A 126 -2.03 1.39 17.46
C ASN A 126 -2.79 2.61 16.89
N GLY A 127 -3.46 3.37 17.74
CA GLY A 127 -4.40 4.40 17.33
C GLY A 127 -5.60 3.85 16.55
N LEU A 128 -6.13 4.66 15.63
CA LEU A 128 -7.25 4.27 14.78
C LEU A 128 -6.84 3.15 13.81
N ALA A 129 -7.52 2.02 13.89
CA ALA A 129 -7.31 0.87 13.03
C ALA A 129 -8.61 0.54 12.29
N PRO A 130 -8.91 1.18 11.15
CA PRO A 130 -10.04 0.80 10.32
C PRO A 130 -9.78 -0.55 9.65
N THR A 131 -10.83 -1.33 9.44
CA THR A 131 -10.77 -2.44 8.47
C THR A 131 -10.57 -1.88 7.05
N PRO A 132 -10.07 -2.67 6.08
CA PRO A 132 -9.95 -2.24 4.70
C PRO A 132 -11.23 -1.59 4.17
N PHE A 133 -12.38 -2.23 4.38
CA PHE A 133 -13.66 -1.70 3.94
C PHE A 133 -14.01 -0.37 4.64
N GLN A 134 -13.84 -0.27 5.96
CA GLN A 134 -14.05 0.99 6.68
C GLN A 134 -13.14 2.11 6.15
N GLY A 135 -11.88 1.79 5.85
CA GLY A 135 -10.94 2.74 5.25
C GLY A 135 -11.40 3.25 3.89
N MET A 136 -11.91 2.36 3.02
CA MET A 136 -12.47 2.73 1.72
C MET A 136 -13.68 3.66 1.86
N VAL A 137 -14.58 3.35 2.80
CA VAL A 137 -15.80 4.13 3.07
C VAL A 137 -15.47 5.50 3.66
N LEU A 138 -14.54 5.58 4.63
CA LEU A 138 -14.04 6.84 5.16
C LEU A 138 -13.36 7.70 4.07
N GLY A 139 -12.65 7.07 3.14
CA GLY A 139 -12.07 7.76 1.98
C GLY A 139 -13.10 8.40 1.06
N GLU A 140 -14.34 7.90 1.05
CA GLU A 140 -15.49 8.49 0.36
C GLU A 140 -16.23 9.53 1.19
N GLY A 141 -15.68 9.90 2.35
CA GLY A 141 -16.24 10.95 3.21
C GLY A 141 -17.43 10.48 4.04
N ILE A 142 -17.67 9.17 4.12
CA ILE A 142 -18.79 8.56 4.83
C ILE A 142 -18.30 8.12 6.22
N ALA A 143 -19.01 8.56 7.26
CA ALA A 143 -18.61 8.32 8.64
C ALA A 143 -18.64 6.82 9.02
N GLN A 144 -17.70 6.40 9.87
CA GLN A 144 -17.55 5.02 10.33
C GLN A 144 -17.26 4.94 11.84
N SER A 145 -17.67 3.84 12.45
CA SER A 145 -17.30 3.48 13.82
C SER A 145 -16.03 2.61 13.79
N VAL A 146 -14.89 3.18 14.18
CA VAL A 146 -13.56 2.57 13.99
C VAL A 146 -12.94 2.20 15.33
N ASP A 147 -12.32 1.02 15.38
CA ASP A 147 -11.60 0.58 16.56
C ASP A 147 -10.32 1.40 16.81
N VAL A 148 -10.09 1.71 18.09
CA VAL A 148 -8.88 2.38 18.57
C VAL A 148 -8.11 1.41 19.44
N TRP A 149 -6.85 1.19 19.08
CA TRP A 149 -5.93 0.30 19.78
C TRP A 149 -4.87 1.12 20.51
N GLU A 150 -4.47 0.68 21.69
CA GLU A 150 -3.33 1.25 22.39
C GLU A 150 -2.20 0.22 22.38
N SER A 151 -0.97 0.67 22.14
CA SER A 151 0.22 -0.18 22.21
C SER A 151 0.64 -0.46 23.67
N ASN A 152 -0.31 -0.91 24.49
CA ASN A 152 -0.07 -1.32 25.86
C ASN A 152 -0.20 -2.85 25.98
N ILE A 153 0.46 -3.43 26.99
CA ILE A 153 0.53 -4.90 27.17
C ILE A 153 -0.86 -5.52 27.35
N TRP A 154 -1.83 -4.76 27.87
CA TRP A 154 -3.21 -5.21 28.09
C TRP A 154 -4.00 -5.36 26.80
N ALA A 155 -3.85 -4.46 25.84
CA ALA A 155 -4.48 -4.57 24.52
C ALA A 155 -3.93 -5.79 23.75
N MET A 156 -2.63 -6.05 23.87
CA MET A 156 -1.97 -7.22 23.27
C MET A 156 -2.46 -8.52 23.91
N VAL A 157 -2.54 -8.58 25.25
CA VAL A 157 -3.00 -9.78 25.98
C VAL A 157 -4.49 -10.07 25.80
N ARG A 158 -5.34 -9.03 25.74
CA ARG A 158 -6.79 -9.22 25.60
C ARG A 158 -7.24 -9.47 24.16
N GLY A 159 -6.42 -9.14 23.17
CA GLY A 159 -6.77 -9.24 21.76
C GLY A 159 -8.01 -8.43 21.37
N LYS A 160 -8.30 -7.33 22.08
CA LYS A 160 -9.49 -6.49 21.90
C LYS A 160 -9.12 -5.02 21.77
N PRO A 161 -9.87 -4.23 20.99
CA PRO A 161 -9.66 -2.80 20.91
C PRO A 161 -9.88 -2.13 22.27
N SER A 162 -9.16 -1.03 22.52
CA SER A 162 -9.30 -0.26 23.77
C SER A 162 -10.65 0.47 23.83
N ARG A 163 -11.12 0.95 22.68
CA ARG A 163 -12.44 1.58 22.49
C ARG A 163 -12.82 1.59 21.01
N THR A 164 -14.05 1.97 20.73
CA THR A 164 -14.48 2.34 19.38
C THR A 164 -14.68 3.86 19.33
N GLN A 165 -14.35 4.48 18.20
CA GLN A 165 -14.45 5.91 17.97
C GLN A 165 -15.26 6.19 16.69
N TRP A 166 -16.24 7.09 16.80
CA TRP A 166 -16.94 7.63 15.63
C TRP A 166 -16.02 8.60 14.87
N VAL A 167 -15.74 8.30 13.61
CA VAL A 167 -14.93 9.12 12.71
C VAL A 167 -15.82 9.63 11.60
N ASP A 168 -15.98 10.95 11.51
CA ASP A 168 -16.83 11.61 10.52
C ASP A 168 -16.00 12.59 9.68
N PRO A 169 -15.70 12.26 8.42
CA PRO A 169 -15.02 13.17 7.50
C PRO A 169 -15.90 14.34 7.03
N LYS A 170 -17.20 14.39 7.38
CA LYS A 170 -18.17 15.42 6.99
C LYS A 170 -18.27 15.63 5.49
N GLY A 171 -18.25 14.52 4.74
CA GLY A 171 -18.29 14.53 3.27
C GLY A 171 -16.97 14.94 2.60
N VAL A 172 -15.91 15.25 3.34
CA VAL A 172 -14.57 15.44 2.78
C VAL A 172 -14.04 14.10 2.28
N ARG A 173 -13.61 14.04 1.02
CA ARG A 173 -13.15 12.81 0.36
C ARG A 173 -11.64 12.77 0.28
N ALA A 174 -11.07 11.57 0.38
CA ALA A 174 -9.65 11.31 0.13
C ALA A 174 -9.31 11.39 -1.36
N TRP A 175 -10.33 11.52 -2.22
CA TRP A 175 -10.24 11.54 -3.68
C TRP A 175 -10.48 12.95 -4.21
N LYS A 176 -9.82 13.29 -5.33
CA LYS A 176 -10.04 14.54 -6.06
C LYS A 176 -11.48 14.63 -6.58
N THR A 177 -11.96 15.85 -6.80
CA THR A 177 -13.26 16.10 -7.44
C THR A 177 -13.34 15.36 -8.78
N GLY A 178 -14.46 14.67 -9.03
CA GLY A 178 -14.65 13.86 -10.24
C GLY A 178 -13.94 12.50 -10.24
N ARG A 179 -13.21 12.15 -9.18
CA ARG A 179 -12.66 10.80 -8.96
C ARG A 179 -13.47 10.09 -7.89
N GLN A 180 -13.46 8.76 -7.93
CA GLN A 180 -14.01 7.91 -6.87
C GLN A 180 -13.00 6.87 -6.43
N CYS A 181 -13.32 6.17 -5.34
CA CYS A 181 -12.56 5.05 -4.85
C CYS A 181 -12.36 4.04 -5.97
N ILE A 182 -11.10 3.73 -6.27
CA ILE A 182 -10.72 2.75 -7.29
C ILE A 182 -11.40 1.41 -7.01
N TRP A 183 -11.57 1.04 -5.73
CA TRP A 183 -12.22 -0.19 -5.35
C TRP A 183 -13.74 -0.17 -5.58
N MET A 184 -14.38 0.99 -5.64
CA MET A 184 -15.75 1.11 -6.18
C MET A 184 -15.76 0.98 -7.70
N ASP A 185 -14.79 1.58 -8.42
CA ASP A 185 -14.67 1.41 -9.89
C ASP A 185 -14.56 -0.08 -10.27
N GLU A 186 -13.85 -0.87 -9.46
CA GLU A 186 -13.67 -2.32 -9.64
C GLU A 186 -14.85 -3.17 -9.09
N GLY A 187 -15.86 -2.51 -8.53
CA GLY A 187 -17.06 -3.14 -7.99
C GLY A 187 -16.78 -4.04 -6.78
N VAL A 188 -15.76 -3.70 -5.97
CA VAL A 188 -15.48 -4.38 -4.69
C VAL A 188 -16.56 -4.06 -3.67
N TRP A 189 -17.06 -2.82 -3.70
CA TRP A 189 -18.15 -2.33 -2.86
C TRP A 189 -18.92 -1.24 -3.61
N ARG A 190 -20.09 -0.86 -3.10
CA ARG A 190 -20.93 0.21 -3.66
C ARG A 190 -21.66 0.97 -2.56
N ILE A 191 -22.32 2.06 -2.95
CA ILE A 191 -23.41 2.65 -2.17
C ILE A 191 -24.73 2.07 -2.71
N ASP A 192 -25.54 1.48 -1.83
CA ASP A 192 -26.83 0.90 -2.21
C ASP A 192 -27.90 1.97 -2.50
N ALA A 193 -29.09 1.54 -2.92
CA ALA A 193 -30.20 2.45 -3.22
C ALA A 193 -30.69 3.27 -2.00
N SER A 194 -30.35 2.84 -0.79
CA SER A 194 -30.67 3.55 0.46
C SER A 194 -29.57 4.53 0.90
N GLY A 195 -28.49 4.65 0.13
CA GLY A 195 -27.35 5.50 0.46
C GLY A 195 -26.35 4.85 1.43
N LYS A 196 -26.43 3.53 1.66
CA LYS A 196 -25.55 2.82 2.60
C LYS A 196 -24.40 2.11 1.89
N PRO A 197 -23.19 2.13 2.46
CA PRO A 197 -22.07 1.33 1.95
C PRO A 197 -22.34 -0.17 2.06
N GLU A 198 -22.13 -0.91 0.97
CA GLU A 198 -22.31 -2.35 0.87
C GLU A 198 -21.07 -3.01 0.26
N LEU A 199 -20.43 -3.91 1.02
CA LEU A 199 -19.28 -4.70 0.57
C LEU A 199 -19.75 -5.88 -0.28
N LEU A 200 -19.34 -5.92 -1.56
CA LEU A 200 -19.82 -6.92 -2.53
C LEU A 200 -18.84 -8.08 -2.70
N LYS A 201 -17.54 -7.83 -2.58
CA LYS A 201 -16.48 -8.82 -2.80
C LYS A 201 -15.53 -8.85 -1.59
N PRO A 202 -15.91 -9.48 -0.46
CA PRO A 202 -15.10 -9.49 0.76
C PRO A 202 -13.69 -10.06 0.56
N ALA A 203 -13.55 -11.12 -0.24
CA ALA A 203 -12.28 -11.80 -0.51
C ALA A 203 -11.61 -11.33 -1.83
N TYR A 204 -11.85 -10.10 -2.28
CA TYR A 204 -11.42 -9.63 -3.61
C TYR A 204 -9.91 -9.74 -3.85
N PHE A 205 -9.11 -9.62 -2.79
CA PHE A 205 -7.64 -9.65 -2.86
C PHE A 205 -7.02 -10.98 -2.42
N ALA A 206 -7.83 -12.00 -2.15
CA ALA A 206 -7.38 -13.32 -1.73
C ALA A 206 -6.74 -14.11 -2.88
N GLY A 207 -6.06 -15.21 -2.54
CA GLY A 207 -5.56 -16.17 -3.53
C GLY A 207 -4.46 -15.63 -4.46
N MET A 208 -3.58 -14.77 -3.94
CA MET A 208 -2.37 -14.34 -4.62
C MET A 208 -1.19 -14.37 -3.66
N ASP A 209 -0.13 -15.08 -4.04
CA ASP A 209 1.11 -15.12 -3.30
C ASP A 209 1.91 -13.84 -3.57
N PHE A 210 2.03 -12.98 -2.55
CA PHE A 210 2.74 -11.70 -2.68
C PHE A 210 4.21 -11.88 -3.08
N GLY A 211 4.91 -12.83 -2.47
CA GLY A 211 6.34 -13.04 -2.71
C GLY A 211 6.59 -13.55 -4.13
N LYS A 212 5.91 -14.64 -4.49
CA LYS A 212 6.11 -15.35 -5.75
C LYS A 212 5.47 -14.65 -6.95
N GLU A 213 4.24 -14.15 -6.82
CA GLU A 213 3.49 -13.61 -7.96
C GLU A 213 3.64 -12.09 -8.14
N CYS A 214 4.06 -11.35 -7.10
CA CYS A 214 4.23 -9.89 -7.20
C CYS A 214 5.69 -9.47 -7.07
N TYR A 215 6.35 -9.84 -5.98
CA TYR A 215 7.67 -9.31 -5.64
C TYR A 215 8.80 -9.89 -6.52
N VAL A 216 8.81 -11.20 -6.76
CA VAL A 216 9.82 -11.87 -7.61
C VAL A 216 9.82 -11.32 -9.05
N PRO A 217 8.68 -11.18 -9.75
CA PRO A 217 8.63 -10.58 -11.09
C PRO A 217 9.18 -9.15 -11.12
N PHE A 218 8.79 -8.31 -10.15
CA PHE A 218 9.29 -6.94 -10.04
C PHE A 218 10.80 -6.91 -9.80
N THR A 219 11.29 -7.69 -8.84
CA THR A 219 12.73 -7.73 -8.49
C THR A 219 13.56 -8.25 -9.66
N THR A 220 13.04 -9.21 -10.42
CA THR A 220 13.67 -9.70 -11.65
C THR A 220 13.80 -8.59 -12.69
N ARG A 221 12.72 -7.84 -12.92
CA ARG A 221 12.72 -6.69 -13.85
C ARG A 221 13.67 -5.58 -13.38
N PHE A 222 13.60 -5.21 -12.10
CA PHE A 222 14.47 -4.23 -11.48
C PHE A 222 15.96 -4.59 -11.64
N THR A 223 16.31 -5.83 -11.28
CA THR A 223 17.69 -6.33 -11.33
C THR A 223 18.24 -6.26 -12.75
N LYS A 224 17.43 -6.69 -13.75
CA LYS A 224 17.82 -6.59 -15.16
C LYS A 224 18.12 -5.16 -15.58
N SER A 225 17.29 -4.19 -15.19
CA SER A 225 17.51 -2.77 -15.51
C SER A 225 18.77 -2.20 -14.86
N ILE A 226 19.05 -2.52 -13.60
CA ILE A 226 20.28 -2.06 -12.92
C ILE A 226 21.52 -2.70 -13.53
N GLN A 227 21.49 -4.01 -13.81
CA GLN A 227 22.64 -4.75 -14.36
C GLN A 227 23.01 -4.32 -15.79
N GLN A 228 22.06 -3.78 -16.58
CA GLN A 228 22.37 -3.15 -17.86
C GLN A 228 23.33 -1.96 -17.73
N VAL A 229 23.33 -1.29 -16.56
CA VAL A 229 24.22 -0.16 -16.27
C VAL A 229 25.46 -0.63 -15.49
N LEU A 230 25.25 -1.49 -14.49
CA LEU A 230 26.26 -1.97 -13.53
C LEU A 230 26.27 -3.51 -13.49
N GLN A 231 26.96 -4.13 -14.44
CA GLN A 231 26.98 -5.60 -14.61
C GLN A 231 27.42 -6.40 -13.35
N LYS A 232 28.14 -5.78 -12.41
CA LYS A 232 28.69 -6.42 -11.20
C LYS A 232 27.96 -6.02 -9.91
N SER A 233 26.85 -5.30 -9.95
CA SER A 233 26.15 -4.87 -8.74
C SER A 233 25.52 -6.06 -8.02
N MET A 234 25.77 -6.18 -6.72
CA MET A 234 25.07 -7.15 -5.86
C MET A 234 23.67 -6.64 -5.51
N MET A 235 22.72 -7.56 -5.45
CA MET A 235 21.38 -7.32 -4.89
C MET A 235 21.34 -7.94 -3.49
N PRO A 236 21.25 -7.14 -2.41
CA PRO A 236 21.05 -7.69 -1.07
C PRO A 236 19.69 -8.41 -1.03
N PRO A 237 19.59 -9.62 -0.46
CA PRO A 237 18.29 -10.21 -0.15
C PRO A 237 17.58 -9.30 0.86
N MET A 238 16.29 -9.05 0.64
CA MET A 238 15.48 -8.31 1.60
C MET A 238 14.69 -9.24 2.50
N GLU A 239 14.55 -8.81 3.75
CA GLU A 239 13.75 -9.47 4.77
C GLU A 239 12.28 -9.41 4.35
N PHE A 240 11.71 -10.58 4.01
CA PHE A 240 10.29 -10.72 3.73
C PHE A 240 9.52 -10.85 5.04
N ASN A 241 8.48 -10.06 5.19
CA ASN A 241 7.54 -10.19 6.29
C ASN A 241 6.71 -11.48 6.07
N GLY A 242 6.78 -12.42 7.01
CA GLY A 242 5.90 -13.59 7.17
C GLY A 242 5.78 -14.61 6.02
N SER A 243 6.37 -14.37 4.86
CA SER A 243 6.32 -15.25 3.69
C SER A 243 7.63 -16.05 3.58
N GLU A 244 7.53 -17.34 3.28
CA GLU A 244 8.72 -18.15 2.98
C GLU A 244 9.48 -17.51 1.82
N PHE A 245 10.81 -17.55 1.90
CA PHE A 245 11.64 -17.06 0.81
C PHE A 245 11.26 -17.83 -0.46
N PRO A 246 10.80 -17.15 -1.53
CA PRO A 246 10.29 -17.86 -2.69
C PRO A 246 11.41 -18.71 -3.31
N GLU A 247 11.09 -19.94 -3.71
CA GLU A 247 12.01 -20.73 -4.52
C GLU A 247 12.29 -19.99 -5.82
N ILE A 248 13.50 -19.44 -5.96
CA ILE A 248 13.90 -18.77 -7.18
C ILE A 248 14.41 -19.83 -8.15
N ASP A 249 13.69 -20.06 -9.26
CA ASP A 249 14.19 -20.93 -10.34
C ASP A 249 15.53 -20.35 -10.85
N PRO A 250 16.65 -21.09 -10.77
CA PRO A 250 17.96 -20.66 -11.26
C PRO A 250 17.97 -20.23 -12.73
N LYS A 251 16.97 -20.64 -13.53
CA LYS A 251 16.82 -20.23 -14.93
C LYS A 251 16.36 -18.77 -15.08
N SER A 252 15.76 -18.17 -14.06
CA SER A 252 15.23 -16.79 -14.08
C SER A 252 16.30 -15.71 -14.27
N PHE A 253 17.56 -16.02 -13.95
CA PHE A 253 18.70 -15.09 -14.01
C PHE A 253 19.69 -15.37 -15.13
N ARG A 254 19.45 -16.38 -15.99
CA ARG A 254 20.31 -16.60 -17.15
C ARG A 254 19.96 -15.56 -18.22
N MET A 255 20.86 -14.59 -18.42
CA MET A 255 20.87 -13.80 -19.64
C MET A 255 21.11 -14.76 -20.82
N GLN A 256 20.27 -14.66 -21.85
CA GLN A 256 20.63 -15.11 -23.20
C GLN A 256 21.64 -14.14 -23.79
#